data_AF-A0A958JZD7-F1
#
_entry.id   AF-A0A958JZD7-F1
#
_cell.length_a   1.000
_cell.length_b   1.000
_cell.length_c   1.000
_cell.angle_alpha   90.00
_cell.angle_beta   90.00
_cell.angle_gamma   90.00
#
_symmetry.space_group_name_H-M   'P 1'
#
loop_
_entity.id
_entity.type
_entity.pdbx_description
1 polymer ?
#
loop_
_entity_poly.entity_id
_entity_poly.type
_entity_poly.pdbx_seq_one_letter_code
_entity_poly.pdbx_strand_id
1 'polypeptide(L)'
;MFAVVTTLTTLMVALDSGSPFLVSLAILFGSALLMIAGWKREKEYSRVEHLIRHLSPRTHEQEYSLDKLESQIEGLLWEVERLSQGIGVKGQHSSKNADETPHTFEEVVTQQMTTLHERFRSVSSVFCYESEGDISFVRMGIGGTRFESRLQALLVSFFRTGVLDCEGLVDGERSSLQTDLSLFGIRFGIAYPVFWQEQGEEKRGVLWLGYRAEKPPLEVEVSRCRTGASELGEYLTNMLRVSKLSARASHAEETLEQREDYIA
;
A
#
# COMPACT_ATOMS: atom_id res chain seq x y z
N MET A 1 19.07 8.92 -4.81
CA MET A 1 17.88 9.74 -4.54
C MET A 1 17.85 11.00 -5.42
N PHE A 2 18.87 11.88 -5.37
CA PHE A 2 18.91 13.11 -6.18
C PHE A 2 18.72 12.87 -7.68
N ALA A 3 19.46 11.93 -8.28
CA ALA A 3 19.37 11.64 -9.72
C ALA A 3 17.97 11.17 -10.16
N VAL A 4 17.25 10.41 -9.34
CA VAL A 4 15.90 9.90 -9.66
C VAL A 4 14.89 11.03 -9.65
N VAL A 5 14.96 11.92 -8.65
CA VAL A 5 14.08 13.10 -8.54
C VAL A 5 14.31 14.06 -9.71
N THR A 6 15.57 14.31 -10.09
CA THR A 6 15.90 15.17 -11.23
C THR A 6 15.42 14.57 -12.56
N THR A 7 15.49 13.24 -12.70
CA THR A 7 15.01 12.54 -13.91
C THR A 7 13.49 12.64 -14.03
N LEU A 8 12.75 12.41 -12.93
CA LEU A 8 11.29 12.49 -12.90
C LEU A 8 10.77 13.90 -13.17
N THR A 9 11.39 14.92 -12.59
CA THR A 9 11.04 16.32 -12.87
C THR A 9 11.32 16.70 -14.32
N THR A 10 12.43 16.25 -14.90
CA THR A 10 12.75 16.50 -16.31
C THR A 10 11.76 15.79 -17.24
N LEU A 11 11.32 14.58 -16.89
CA LEU A 11 10.32 13.84 -17.64
C LEU A 11 8.93 14.50 -17.58
N MET A 12 8.53 15.01 -16.41
CA MET A 12 7.25 15.73 -16.27
C MET A 12 7.24 17.05 -17.05
N VAL A 13 8.34 17.82 -17.00
CA VAL A 13 8.48 19.04 -17.82
C VAL A 13 8.46 18.71 -19.32
N ALA A 14 9.05 17.58 -19.73
CA ALA A 14 9.01 17.13 -21.11
C ALA A 14 7.61 16.73 -21.56
N LEU A 15 6.82 16.06 -20.70
CA LEU A 15 5.44 15.68 -20.99
C LEU A 15 4.52 16.89 -21.14
N ASP A 16 4.63 17.88 -20.26
CA ASP A 16 3.86 19.13 -20.34
C ASP A 16 4.16 19.95 -21.61
N SER A 17 5.38 19.82 -22.14
CA SER A 17 5.78 20.55 -23.35
C SER A 17 5.14 20.02 -24.63
N GLY A 18 4.50 18.83 -24.59
CA GLY A 18 3.93 18.16 -25.76
C GLY A 18 4.97 17.76 -26.82
N SER A 19 6.27 17.90 -26.53
CA SER A 19 7.35 17.62 -27.47
C SER A 19 7.79 16.15 -27.37
N PRO A 20 7.52 15.31 -28.39
CA PRO A 20 7.92 13.91 -28.38
C PRO A 20 9.45 13.75 -28.35
N PHE A 21 10.19 14.75 -28.82
CA PHE A 21 11.65 14.80 -28.76
C PHE A 21 12.17 14.95 -27.33
N LEU A 22 11.57 15.84 -26.53
CA LEU A 22 11.99 16.06 -25.14
C LEU A 22 11.66 14.86 -24.26
N VAL A 23 10.53 14.20 -24.51
CA VAL A 23 10.15 12.96 -23.80
C VAL A 23 11.16 11.84 -24.12
N SER A 24 11.51 11.67 -25.40
CA SER A 24 12.50 10.68 -25.81
C SER A 24 13.88 10.96 -25.20
N LEU A 25 14.28 12.24 -25.12
CA LEU A 25 15.54 12.66 -24.52
C LEU A 25 15.56 12.41 -23.00
N ALA A 26 14.47 12.72 -22.29
CA ALA A 26 14.34 12.49 -20.85
C ALA A 26 14.38 10.99 -20.50
N ILE A 27 13.75 10.15 -21.32
CA ILE A 27 13.79 8.68 -21.16
C ILE A 27 15.23 8.16 -21.37
N LEU A 28 15.92 8.62 -22.41
CA LEU A 28 17.32 8.22 -22.67
C LEU A 28 18.25 8.67 -21.53
N PHE A 29 18.08 9.89 -21.02
CA PHE A 29 18.87 10.40 -19.91
C PHE A 29 18.59 9.66 -18.60
N GLY A 30 17.32 9.35 -18.31
CA GLY A 30 16.94 8.55 -17.16
C GLY A 30 17.47 7.12 -17.21
N SER A 31 17.45 6.53 -18.40
CA SER A 31 18.03 5.19 -18.64
C SER A 31 19.54 5.19 -18.44
N ALA A 32 20.24 6.22 -18.93
CA ALA A 32 21.69 6.37 -18.73
C ALA A 32 22.06 6.61 -17.25
N LEU A 33 21.26 7.40 -16.52
CA LEU A 33 21.44 7.61 -15.08
C LEU A 33 21.17 6.33 -14.28
N LEU A 34 20.19 5.52 -14.67
CA LEU A 34 19.97 4.18 -14.12
C LEU A 34 21.12 3.22 -14.44
N MET A 35 21.70 3.28 -15.65
CA MET A 35 22.91 2.53 -16.01
C MET A 35 24.10 2.89 -15.11
N ILE A 36 24.31 4.17 -14.85
CA ILE A 36 25.40 4.66 -14.00
C ILE A 36 25.14 4.32 -12.51
N ALA A 37 23.88 4.39 -12.07
CA ALA A 37 23.49 4.07 -10.70
C ALA A 37 23.41 2.55 -10.41
N GLY A 38 23.33 1.71 -11.44
CA GLY A 38 23.02 0.29 -11.34
C GLY A 38 24.02 -0.64 -12.00
N TRP A 39 25.29 -0.64 -11.59
CA TRP A 39 26.29 -1.60 -12.09
C TRP A 39 26.15 -3.04 -11.53
N LYS A 40 24.94 -3.46 -11.15
CA LYS A 40 24.72 -4.84 -10.66
C LYS A 40 23.25 -5.29 -10.72
N ARG A 41 22.68 -5.51 -11.90
CA ARG A 41 21.56 -6.47 -12.13
C ARG A 41 21.14 -6.53 -13.61
N GLU A 42 21.77 -7.44 -14.33
CA GLU A 42 21.60 -7.68 -15.78
C GLU A 42 20.16 -8.11 -16.20
N LYS A 43 19.35 -8.66 -15.27
CA LYS A 43 17.99 -9.15 -15.56
C LYS A 43 16.90 -8.06 -15.58
N GLU A 44 17.09 -6.95 -14.86
CA GLU A 44 16.10 -5.86 -14.82
C GLU A 44 16.23 -4.95 -16.06
N TYR A 45 17.45 -4.82 -16.62
CA TYR A 45 17.72 -4.08 -17.86
C TYR A 45 16.95 -4.61 -19.08
N SER A 46 16.89 -5.93 -19.27
CA SER A 46 16.20 -6.52 -20.43
C SER A 46 14.69 -6.25 -20.43
N ARG A 47 14.07 -6.06 -19.25
CA ARG A 47 12.63 -5.75 -19.16
C ARG A 47 12.33 -4.30 -19.51
N VAL A 48 13.14 -3.36 -19.02
CA VAL A 48 12.98 -1.93 -19.31
C VAL A 48 13.27 -1.64 -20.78
N GLU A 49 14.33 -2.24 -21.34
CA GLU A 49 14.68 -2.06 -22.76
C GLU A 49 13.61 -2.64 -23.71
N HIS A 50 13.02 -3.79 -23.36
CA HIS A 50 11.89 -4.36 -24.11
C HIS A 50 10.65 -3.46 -24.05
N LEU A 51 10.37 -2.83 -22.91
CA LEU A 51 9.24 -1.93 -22.72
C LEU A 51 9.42 -0.63 -23.53
N ILE A 52 10.63 -0.06 -23.53
CA ILE A 52 10.96 1.15 -24.31
C ILE A 52 10.81 0.89 -25.82
N ARG A 53 11.18 -0.30 -26.31
CA ARG A 53 10.97 -0.68 -27.72
C ARG A 53 9.49 -0.79 -28.09
N HIS A 54 8.61 -1.12 -27.15
CA HIS A 54 7.15 -1.13 -27.37
C HIS A 54 6.51 0.25 -27.25
N LEU A 55 7.14 1.17 -26.51
CA LEU A 55 6.67 2.55 -26.32
C LEU A 55 7.19 3.52 -27.41
N SER A 56 8.06 3.06 -28.31
CA SER A 56 8.51 3.86 -29.46
C SER A 56 7.37 4.02 -30.47
N PRO A 57 6.90 5.25 -30.79
CA PRO A 57 5.67 5.42 -31.55
C PRO A 57 5.86 5.01 -33.00
N ARG A 58 5.11 4.00 -33.45
CA ARG A 58 4.68 3.98 -34.86
C ARG A 58 3.54 4.98 -34.99
N THR A 59 3.77 5.96 -35.84
CA THR A 59 2.88 7.08 -36.13
C THR A 59 1.53 6.60 -36.68
N HIS A 60 0.50 7.31 -36.24
CA HIS A 60 -0.91 7.28 -36.65
C HIS A 60 -1.80 6.19 -36.03
N GLU A 61 -2.87 6.69 -35.37
CA GLU A 61 -4.03 5.98 -34.81
C GLU A 61 -3.91 5.39 -33.39
N GLN A 62 -3.63 6.21 -32.36
CA GLN A 62 -3.93 5.80 -30.97
C GLN A 62 -4.40 6.97 -30.10
N GLU A 63 -5.68 7.32 -30.22
CA GLU A 63 -6.44 7.97 -29.14
C GLU A 63 -6.88 6.95 -28.05
N TYR A 64 -6.60 5.67 -28.28
CA TYR A 64 -6.58 4.61 -27.26
C TYR A 64 -5.26 4.69 -26.47
N SER A 65 -5.20 5.10 -25.22
CA SER A 65 -6.13 5.82 -24.33
C SER A 65 -5.21 6.41 -23.28
N LEU A 66 -5.18 7.74 -23.13
CA LEU A 66 -4.37 8.41 -22.11
C LEU A 66 -4.57 7.75 -20.73
N ASP A 67 -5.81 7.38 -20.39
CA ASP A 67 -6.17 6.64 -19.16
C ASP A 67 -5.38 5.34 -18.93
N LYS A 68 -5.10 4.58 -19.99
CA LYS A 68 -4.33 3.33 -19.89
C LYS A 68 -2.85 3.61 -19.68
N LEU A 69 -2.35 4.67 -20.30
CA LEU A 69 -0.96 5.10 -20.19
C LEU A 69 -0.70 5.74 -18.81
N GLU A 70 -1.64 6.54 -18.32
CA GLU A 70 -1.68 7.07 -16.96
C GLU A 70 -1.74 5.93 -15.93
N SER A 71 -2.65 4.96 -16.10
CA SER A 71 -2.73 3.79 -15.22
C SER A 71 -1.43 2.98 -15.18
N GLN A 72 -0.74 2.85 -16.32
CA GLN A 72 0.57 2.19 -16.41
C GLN A 72 1.68 3.00 -15.71
N ILE A 73 1.73 4.31 -15.91
CA ILE A 73 2.71 5.20 -15.27
C ILE A 73 2.51 5.19 -13.75
N GLU A 74 1.27 5.32 -13.26
CA GLU A 74 0.97 5.22 -11.83
C GLU A 74 1.36 3.86 -11.26
N GLY A 75 1.19 2.77 -12.03
CA GLY A 75 1.58 1.42 -11.63
C GLY A 75 3.09 1.31 -11.40
N LEU A 76 3.88 1.87 -12.32
CA LEU A 76 5.33 1.91 -12.23
C LEU A 76 5.82 2.81 -11.09
N LEU A 77 5.20 3.98 -10.90
CA LEU A 77 5.55 4.88 -9.79
C LEU A 77 5.35 4.21 -8.43
N TRP A 78 4.24 3.50 -8.26
CA TRP A 78 3.97 2.73 -7.05
C TRP A 78 5.03 1.64 -6.82
N GLU A 79 5.42 0.90 -7.86
CA GLU A 79 6.40 -0.18 -7.73
C GLU A 79 7.81 0.36 -7.43
N VAL A 80 8.20 1.47 -8.03
CA VAL A 80 9.47 2.18 -7.73
C VAL A 80 9.49 2.67 -6.29
N GLU A 81 8.40 3.27 -5.82
CA GLU A 81 8.32 3.77 -4.45
C GLU A 81 8.32 2.62 -3.43
N ARG A 82 7.58 1.54 -3.70
CA ARG A 82 7.61 0.30 -2.91
C ARG A 82 9.01 -0.25 -2.78
N LEU A 83 9.73 -0.37 -3.90
CA LEU A 83 11.13 -0.83 -3.89
C LEU A 83 12.02 0.14 -3.11
N SER A 84 11.78 1.45 -3.19
CA SER A 84 12.54 2.44 -2.44
C SER A 84 12.33 2.36 -0.92
N GLN A 85 11.10 2.07 -0.47
CA GLN A 85 10.76 1.90 0.94
C GLN A 85 11.27 0.55 1.48
N GLY A 86 11.20 -0.52 0.69
CA GLY A 86 11.77 -1.83 1.03
C GLY A 86 13.31 -1.88 1.06
N ILE A 87 13.99 -0.99 0.34
CA ILE A 87 15.46 -0.86 0.34
C ILE A 87 15.98 -0.07 1.56
N GLY A 88 15.09 0.54 2.36
CA GLY A 88 15.41 1.36 3.53
C GLY A 88 16.05 0.65 4.74
N VAL A 89 16.30 -0.66 4.68
CA VAL A 89 16.96 -1.41 5.78
C VAL A 89 18.50 -1.38 5.70
N LYS A 90 19.10 -0.61 4.77
CA LYS A 90 20.56 -0.39 4.75
C LYS A 90 20.97 0.97 5.31
N GLY A 91 21.18 0.96 6.63
CA GLY A 91 22.29 1.64 7.30
C GLY A 91 22.44 3.14 7.02
N GLN A 92 21.72 3.96 7.76
CA GLN A 92 22.27 5.25 8.18
C GLN A 92 22.62 5.18 9.66
N HIS A 93 23.93 5.07 9.91
CA HIS A 93 24.52 5.63 11.10
C HIS A 93 24.23 7.14 11.10
N SER A 94 23.22 7.53 11.87
CA SER A 94 23.14 8.85 12.48
C SER A 94 22.61 8.66 13.89
N SER A 95 23.55 8.41 14.80
CA SER A 95 23.28 8.56 16.23
C SER A 95 22.93 10.02 16.50
N LYS A 96 21.68 10.26 16.89
CA LYS A 96 21.25 11.20 17.95
C LYS A 96 19.74 11.42 17.78
N ASN A 97 19.01 10.97 18.80
CA ASN A 97 17.55 10.98 18.98
C ASN A 97 16.89 9.63 18.72
N ALA A 98 17.35 8.60 19.45
CA ALA A 98 16.59 7.38 19.69
C ALA A 98 15.58 7.67 20.82
N ASP A 99 14.50 8.37 20.47
CA ASP A 99 13.35 8.56 21.36
C ASP A 99 12.04 8.49 20.56
N GLU A 100 12.03 7.72 19.45
CA GLU A 100 10.82 7.44 18.70
C GLU A 100 10.27 6.10 19.20
N THR A 101 9.43 6.26 20.22
CA THR A 101 8.44 5.34 20.79
C THR A 101 8.04 4.15 19.91
N PRO A 102 7.77 2.98 20.52
CA PRO A 102 7.15 1.87 19.80
C PRO A 102 5.80 2.33 19.24
N HIS A 103 5.69 2.40 17.91
CA HIS A 103 4.40 2.66 17.28
C HIS A 103 3.42 1.56 17.67
N THR A 104 2.28 1.95 18.23
CA THR A 104 1.22 0.98 18.55
C THR A 104 0.72 0.31 17.27
N PHE A 105 0.15 -0.90 17.38
CA PHE A 105 -0.44 -1.59 16.23
C PHE A 105 -1.41 -0.67 15.46
N GLU A 106 -2.25 0.06 16.20
CA GLU A 106 -3.21 0.99 15.62
C GLU A 106 -2.54 2.16 14.90
N GLU A 107 -1.46 2.75 15.42
CA GLU A 107 -0.72 3.81 14.74
C GLU A 107 -0.14 3.35 13.40
N VAL A 108 0.47 2.16 13.40
CA VAL A 108 1.06 1.56 12.20
C VAL A 108 -0.01 1.30 11.15
N VAL A 109 -1.12 0.67 11.54
CA VAL A 109 -2.26 0.45 10.63
C VAL A 109 -2.83 1.79 10.16
N THR A 110 -2.98 2.77 11.04
CA THR A 110 -3.48 4.11 10.71
C THR A 110 -2.61 4.77 9.64
N GLN A 111 -1.29 4.71 9.77
CA GLN A 111 -0.36 5.27 8.77
C GLN A 111 -0.50 4.58 7.40
N GLN A 112 -0.62 3.25 7.39
CA GLN A 112 -0.83 2.49 6.15
C GLN A 112 -2.18 2.83 5.52
N MET A 113 -3.23 2.95 6.33
CA MET A 113 -4.57 3.32 5.88
C MET A 113 -4.64 4.74 5.34
N THR A 114 -3.93 5.70 5.95
CA THR A 114 -3.78 7.06 5.41
C THR A 114 -3.14 7.03 4.04
N THR A 115 -2.03 6.29 3.90
CA THR A 115 -1.30 6.15 2.63
C THR A 115 -2.18 5.55 1.53
N LEU A 116 -2.95 4.51 1.86
CA LEU A 116 -3.91 3.92 0.94
C LEU A 116 -5.02 4.92 0.59
N HIS A 117 -5.57 5.63 1.56
CA HIS A 117 -6.65 6.58 1.33
C HIS A 117 -6.25 7.73 0.41
N GLU A 118 -5.03 8.25 0.56
CA GLU A 118 -4.51 9.35 -0.27
C GLU A 118 -4.21 8.92 -1.71
N ARG A 119 -3.85 7.65 -1.92
CA ARG A 119 -3.46 7.12 -3.24
C ARG A 119 -4.63 6.58 -4.04
N PHE A 120 -5.69 6.17 -3.36
CA PHE A 120 -6.85 5.58 -3.99
C PHE A 120 -7.94 6.63 -4.11
N ARG A 121 -8.76 6.53 -5.15
CA ARG A 121 -9.90 7.44 -5.35
C ARG A 121 -11.10 7.06 -4.47
N SER A 122 -10.85 6.28 -3.42
CA SER A 122 -11.84 5.82 -2.45
C SER A 122 -12.31 6.98 -1.58
N VAL A 123 -13.60 6.98 -1.24
CA VAL A 123 -14.18 7.94 -0.28
C VAL A 123 -14.16 7.43 1.15
N SER A 124 -13.88 6.14 1.33
CA SER A 124 -13.69 5.52 2.63
C SER A 124 -12.70 4.37 2.48
N SER A 125 -11.77 4.28 3.42
CA SER A 125 -10.81 3.19 3.51
C SER A 125 -10.87 2.67 4.94
N VAL A 126 -11.11 1.38 5.10
CA VAL A 126 -11.34 0.76 6.39
C VAL A 126 -10.51 -0.51 6.50
N PHE A 127 -9.73 -0.62 7.54
CA PHE A 127 -9.18 -1.88 8.01
C PHE A 127 -9.98 -2.32 9.22
N CYS A 128 -10.63 -3.47 9.13
CA CYS A 128 -11.35 -4.04 10.24
C CYS A 128 -10.72 -5.36 10.65
N TYR A 129 -10.64 -5.60 11.95
CA TYR A 129 -9.89 -6.73 12.50
C TYR A 129 -10.53 -7.24 13.80
N GLU A 130 -10.30 -8.51 14.11
CA GLU A 130 -10.77 -9.12 15.36
C GLU A 130 -9.82 -8.74 16.51
N SER A 131 -10.34 -8.10 17.55
CA SER A 131 -9.61 -7.71 18.76
C SER A 131 -10.47 -8.00 19.99
N GLU A 132 -9.93 -8.77 20.93
CA GLU A 132 -10.62 -9.12 22.20
C GLU A 132 -12.03 -9.76 22.03
N GLY A 133 -12.29 -10.37 20.87
CA GLY A 133 -13.59 -11.00 20.54
C GLY A 133 -14.60 -10.05 19.88
N ASP A 134 -14.25 -8.78 19.71
CA ASP A 134 -15.02 -7.80 18.94
C ASP A 134 -14.32 -7.40 17.64
N ILE A 135 -15.06 -6.76 16.73
CA ILE A 135 -14.49 -6.24 15.47
C ILE A 135 -14.12 -4.77 15.69
N SER A 136 -12.83 -4.50 15.61
CA SER A 136 -12.25 -3.16 15.67
C SER A 136 -12.09 -2.56 14.28
N PHE A 137 -12.04 -1.22 14.20
CA PHE A 137 -12.00 -0.47 12.95
C PHE A 137 -10.91 0.61 12.99
N VAL A 138 -10.01 0.59 12.01
CA VAL A 138 -9.16 1.72 11.64
C VAL A 138 -9.65 2.27 10.31
N ARG A 139 -9.95 3.57 10.24
CA ARG A 139 -10.71 4.15 9.13
C ARG A 139 -10.18 5.50 8.69
N MET A 140 -10.34 5.77 7.39
CA MET A 140 -10.12 7.06 6.73
C MET A 140 -11.35 7.41 5.90
N GLY A 141 -11.78 8.67 5.92
CA GLY A 141 -12.97 9.14 5.20
C GLY A 141 -14.28 8.89 5.94
N ILE A 142 -15.27 8.29 5.28
CA ILE A 142 -16.60 8.02 5.88
C ILE A 142 -16.45 7.08 7.08
N GLY A 143 -17.12 7.41 8.20
CA GLY A 143 -17.12 6.63 9.42
C GLY A 143 -18.32 6.91 10.32
N GLY A 144 -18.27 6.37 11.54
CA GLY A 144 -19.31 6.51 12.57
C GLY A 144 -20.04 5.20 12.86
N THR A 145 -20.64 5.12 14.04
CA THR A 145 -21.22 3.88 14.60
C THR A 145 -22.25 3.22 13.67
N ARG A 146 -23.08 4.02 12.98
CA ARG A 146 -24.06 3.51 12.02
C ARG A 146 -23.40 2.88 10.79
N PHE A 147 -22.36 3.51 10.26
CA PHE A 147 -21.61 2.99 9.12
C PHE A 147 -20.88 1.70 9.50
N GLU A 148 -20.19 1.72 10.65
CA GLU A 148 -19.46 0.56 11.17
C GLU A 148 -20.38 -0.61 11.45
N SER A 149 -21.53 -0.40 12.07
CA SER A 149 -22.51 -1.47 12.32
C SER A 149 -22.97 -2.14 11.03
N ARG A 150 -23.15 -1.36 9.95
CA ARG A 150 -23.54 -1.89 8.65
C ARG A 150 -22.40 -2.65 7.99
N LEU A 151 -21.20 -2.07 7.98
CA LEU A 151 -20.02 -2.74 7.44
C LEU A 151 -19.71 -4.04 8.21
N GLN A 152 -19.84 -4.02 9.54
CA GLN A 152 -19.72 -5.19 10.39
C GLN A 152 -20.72 -6.27 10.00
N ALA A 153 -21.99 -5.91 9.79
CA ALA A 153 -23.01 -6.87 9.37
C ALA A 153 -22.67 -7.56 8.03
N LEU A 154 -21.95 -6.88 7.14
CA LEU A 154 -21.48 -7.44 5.86
C LEU A 154 -20.29 -8.38 6.04
N LEU A 155 -19.40 -8.09 6.99
CA LEU A 155 -18.14 -8.79 7.16
C LEU A 155 -18.18 -9.85 8.27
N VAL A 156 -19.24 -9.89 9.08
CA VAL A 156 -19.35 -10.81 10.22
C VAL A 156 -19.29 -12.28 9.80
N SER A 157 -19.75 -12.63 8.60
CA SER A 157 -19.62 -14.01 8.08
C SER A 157 -18.14 -14.39 7.95
N PHE A 158 -17.32 -13.52 7.36
CA PHE A 158 -15.87 -13.73 7.23
C PHE A 158 -15.18 -13.92 8.59
N PHE A 159 -15.47 -13.08 9.58
CA PHE A 159 -14.88 -13.25 10.91
C PHE A 159 -15.34 -14.54 11.62
N ARG A 160 -16.45 -15.15 11.20
CA ARG A 160 -16.92 -16.43 11.75
C ARG A 160 -16.40 -17.64 10.98
N THR A 161 -16.41 -17.58 9.65
CA THR A 161 -16.17 -18.74 8.77
C THR A 161 -14.79 -18.73 8.13
N GLY A 162 -14.10 -17.58 8.11
CA GLY A 162 -12.86 -17.35 7.36
C GLY A 162 -13.06 -17.14 5.86
N VAL A 163 -14.31 -17.12 5.36
CA VAL A 163 -14.62 -16.97 3.94
C VAL A 163 -15.27 -15.61 3.69
N LEU A 164 -14.68 -14.81 2.81
CA LEU A 164 -15.18 -13.47 2.47
C LEU A 164 -16.09 -13.55 1.24
N ASP A 165 -17.40 -13.51 1.48
CA ASP A 165 -18.42 -13.64 0.42
C ASP A 165 -18.36 -12.49 -0.60
N CYS A 166 -17.80 -11.34 -0.22
CA CYS A 166 -17.68 -10.14 -1.02
C CYS A 166 -16.23 -9.81 -1.42
N GLU A 167 -15.37 -10.83 -1.58
CA GLU A 167 -13.98 -10.61 -2.01
C GLU A 167 -13.91 -9.96 -3.41
N GLY A 168 -13.05 -8.96 -3.55
CA GLY A 168 -12.83 -8.22 -4.78
C GLY A 168 -13.78 -7.06 -4.98
N LEU A 169 -13.96 -6.66 -6.24
CA LEU A 169 -14.84 -5.55 -6.62
C LEU A 169 -16.30 -6.00 -6.59
N VAL A 170 -17.11 -5.31 -5.80
CA VAL A 170 -18.54 -5.53 -5.69
C VAL A 170 -19.28 -4.22 -6.02
N ASP A 171 -20.37 -4.36 -6.77
CA ASP A 171 -21.27 -3.28 -7.16
C ASP A 171 -22.57 -3.38 -6.35
N GLY A 172 -22.94 -2.27 -5.70
CA GLY A 172 -24.11 -2.16 -4.84
C GLY A 172 -25.45 -2.27 -5.55
N GLU A 173 -25.51 -2.09 -6.87
CA GLU A 173 -26.73 -2.35 -7.65
C GLU A 173 -26.99 -3.84 -7.88
N ARG A 174 -25.93 -4.67 -7.84
CA ARG A 174 -26.03 -6.11 -8.13
C ARG A 174 -26.06 -6.98 -6.88
N SER A 175 -25.60 -6.46 -5.75
CA SER A 175 -25.60 -7.18 -4.48
C SER A 175 -26.55 -6.52 -3.49
N SER A 176 -27.54 -7.28 -3.01
CA SER A 176 -28.45 -6.85 -1.94
C SER A 176 -27.71 -6.51 -0.64
N LEU A 177 -26.47 -6.97 -0.51
CA LEU A 177 -25.58 -6.76 0.62
C LEU A 177 -25.00 -5.33 0.64
N GLN A 178 -24.58 -4.77 -0.50
CA GLN A 178 -24.02 -3.40 -0.52
C GLN A 178 -25.07 -2.29 -0.65
N THR A 179 -26.32 -2.63 -0.92
CA THR A 179 -27.43 -1.65 -0.98
C THR A 179 -27.54 -0.84 0.32
N ASP A 180 -27.17 -1.43 1.46
CA ASP A 180 -27.16 -0.74 2.77
C ASP A 180 -26.09 0.34 2.89
N LEU A 181 -24.97 0.22 2.17
CA LEU A 181 -23.89 1.22 2.19
C LEU A 181 -24.16 2.40 1.24
N SER A 182 -25.12 2.26 0.33
CA SER A 182 -25.55 3.34 -0.57
C SER A 182 -26.08 4.58 0.16
N LEU A 183 -26.63 4.39 1.36
CA LEU A 183 -27.07 5.48 2.25
C LEU A 183 -25.93 6.42 2.66
N PHE A 184 -24.67 5.94 2.58
CA PHE A 184 -23.48 6.73 2.82
C PHE A 184 -22.83 7.26 1.53
N GLY A 185 -23.52 7.14 0.39
CA GLY A 185 -23.02 7.53 -0.92
C GLY A 185 -21.99 6.56 -1.51
N ILE A 186 -21.90 5.33 -0.99
CA ILE A 186 -21.00 4.30 -1.51
C ILE A 186 -21.76 3.42 -2.51
N ARG A 187 -21.28 3.36 -3.75
CA ARG A 187 -21.83 2.49 -4.79
C ARG A 187 -21.01 1.22 -4.97
N PHE A 188 -19.69 1.35 -4.98
CA PHE A 188 -18.79 0.22 -5.18
C PHE A 188 -17.97 -0.02 -3.92
N GLY A 189 -17.71 -1.28 -3.62
CA GLY A 189 -16.79 -1.67 -2.55
C GLY A 189 -15.75 -2.64 -3.07
N ILE A 190 -14.51 -2.49 -2.61
CA ILE A 190 -13.46 -3.50 -2.76
C ILE A 190 -13.18 -4.08 -1.38
N ALA A 191 -13.16 -5.40 -1.25
CA ALA A 191 -12.81 -6.05 0.00
C ALA A 191 -11.78 -7.16 -0.24
N TYR A 192 -10.70 -7.17 0.54
CA TYR A 192 -9.74 -8.28 0.54
C TYR A 192 -9.41 -8.71 1.96
N PRO A 193 -9.33 -10.03 2.21
CA PRO A 193 -8.95 -10.52 3.52
C PRO A 193 -7.46 -10.23 3.78
N VAL A 194 -7.14 -9.96 5.03
CA VAL A 194 -5.78 -9.73 5.53
C VAL A 194 -5.55 -10.73 6.65
N PHE A 195 -4.48 -11.50 6.54
CA PHE A 195 -4.09 -12.51 7.53
C PHE A 195 -2.71 -12.18 8.07
N TRP A 196 -2.52 -12.29 9.39
CA TRP A 196 -1.22 -12.11 10.02
C TRP A 196 -1.05 -13.07 11.20
N GLN A 197 0.19 -13.22 11.65
CA GLN A 197 0.51 -14.07 12.79
C GLN A 197 0.75 -13.23 14.04
N GLU A 198 0.03 -13.52 15.12
CA GLU A 198 0.21 -12.92 16.43
C GLU A 198 0.32 -14.02 17.49
N GLN A 199 1.44 -14.06 18.21
CA GLN A 199 1.71 -15.07 19.24
C GLN A 199 1.59 -16.54 18.77
N GLY A 200 1.70 -16.80 17.47
CA GLY A 200 1.55 -18.14 16.88
C GLY A 200 0.11 -18.52 16.53
N GLU A 201 -0.83 -17.59 16.71
CA GLU A 201 -2.19 -17.68 16.20
C GLU A 201 -2.32 -16.86 14.91
N GLU A 202 -3.06 -17.40 13.95
CA GLU A 202 -3.48 -16.63 12.79
C GLU A 202 -4.60 -15.68 13.20
N LYS A 203 -4.36 -14.40 12.99
CA LYS A 203 -5.36 -13.34 13.11
C LYS A 203 -5.83 -12.94 11.72
N ARG A 204 -7.04 -12.38 11.68
CA ARG A 204 -7.73 -12.02 10.44
C ARG A 204 -8.33 -10.64 10.52
N GLY A 205 -8.40 -10.01 9.36
CA GLY A 205 -8.99 -8.71 9.14
C GLY A 205 -9.40 -8.57 7.69
N VAL A 206 -10.02 -7.45 7.36
CA VAL A 206 -10.45 -7.12 6.01
C VAL A 206 -10.00 -5.70 5.71
N LEU A 207 -9.28 -5.55 4.60
CA LEU A 207 -9.06 -4.26 3.97
C LEU A 207 -10.25 -3.98 3.05
N TRP A 208 -10.98 -2.92 3.35
CA TRP A 208 -12.18 -2.51 2.63
C TRP A 208 -12.05 -1.08 2.11
N LEU A 209 -12.39 -0.86 0.84
CA LEU A 209 -12.39 0.45 0.19
C LEU A 209 -13.76 0.74 -0.41
N GLY A 210 -14.32 1.91 -0.10
CA GLY A 210 -15.60 2.39 -0.61
C GLY A 210 -15.45 3.47 -1.66
N TYR A 211 -16.23 3.39 -2.73
CA TYR A 211 -16.19 4.31 -3.87
C TYR A 211 -17.58 4.86 -4.19
N ARG A 212 -17.61 6.09 -4.68
CA ARG A 212 -18.83 6.74 -5.16
C ARG A 212 -19.17 6.31 -6.58
N ALA A 213 -20.41 6.56 -6.98
CA ALA A 213 -20.88 6.28 -8.34
C ALA A 213 -20.12 7.08 -9.40
N GLU A 214 -19.77 8.33 -9.10
CA GLU A 214 -19.08 9.23 -10.05
C GLU A 214 -17.58 8.91 -10.19
N LYS A 215 -17.03 8.12 -9.26
CA LYS A 215 -15.62 7.73 -9.22
C LYS A 215 -15.49 6.23 -8.94
N PRO A 216 -15.91 5.37 -9.89
CA PRO A 216 -15.76 3.92 -9.75
C PRO A 216 -14.27 3.55 -9.67
N PRO A 217 -13.90 2.46 -8.98
CA PRO A 217 -12.50 2.03 -8.90
C PRO A 217 -11.93 1.65 -10.26
N LEU A 218 -10.65 1.94 -10.49
CA LEU A 218 -9.91 1.44 -11.65
C LEU A 218 -9.50 -0.02 -11.42
N GLU A 219 -9.29 -0.76 -12.52
CA GLU A 219 -8.74 -2.11 -12.48
C GLU A 219 -7.37 -2.16 -11.77
N VAL A 220 -6.53 -1.14 -11.98
CA VAL A 220 -5.24 -1.03 -11.29
C VAL A 220 -5.40 -0.86 -9.77
N GLU A 221 -6.44 -0.14 -9.31
CA GLU A 221 -6.73 0.00 -7.88
C GLU A 221 -7.18 -1.33 -7.28
N VAL A 222 -8.01 -2.10 -7.99
CA VAL A 222 -8.42 -3.45 -7.54
C VAL A 222 -7.20 -4.36 -7.36
N SER A 223 -6.33 -4.41 -8.36
CA SER A 223 -5.09 -5.21 -8.31
C SER A 223 -4.13 -4.76 -7.20
N ARG A 224 -3.96 -3.44 -7.02
CA ARG A 224 -3.13 -2.88 -5.95
C ARG A 224 -3.74 -3.15 -4.57
N CYS A 225 -5.05 -3.05 -4.41
CA CYS A 225 -5.71 -3.34 -3.14
C CYS A 225 -5.50 -4.81 -2.74
N ARG A 226 -5.62 -5.75 -3.69
CA ARG A 226 -5.31 -7.16 -3.46
C ARG A 226 -3.88 -7.38 -2.98
N THR A 227 -2.93 -6.75 -3.68
CA THR A 227 -1.51 -6.88 -3.36
C THR A 227 -1.20 -6.24 -2.01
N GLY A 228 -1.72 -5.03 -1.77
CA GLY A 228 -1.57 -4.29 -0.52
C GLY A 228 -2.19 -5.01 0.68
N ALA A 229 -3.30 -5.74 0.51
CA ALA A 229 -3.87 -6.57 1.57
C ALA A 229 -2.93 -7.70 1.99
N SER A 230 -2.30 -8.39 1.03
CA SER A 230 -1.30 -9.42 1.31
C SER A 230 -0.04 -8.83 1.96
N GLU A 231 0.48 -7.74 1.41
CA GLU A 231 1.68 -7.06 1.93
C GLU A 231 1.43 -6.51 3.35
N LEU A 232 0.23 -5.99 3.62
CA LEU A 232 -0.16 -5.54 4.96
C LEU A 232 -0.12 -6.69 5.97
N GLY A 233 -0.62 -7.89 5.62
CA GLY A 233 -0.57 -9.06 6.50
C GLY A 233 0.85 -9.50 6.85
N GLU A 234 1.74 -9.54 5.85
CA GLU A 234 3.17 -9.82 6.05
C GLU A 234 3.85 -8.76 6.92
N TYR A 235 3.55 -7.49 6.64
CA TYR A 235 4.10 -6.37 7.38
C TYR A 235 3.67 -6.39 8.85
N LEU A 236 2.39 -6.61 9.15
CA LEU A 236 1.87 -6.75 10.51
C LEU A 236 2.53 -7.91 11.25
N THR A 237 2.69 -9.06 10.59
CA THR A 237 3.39 -10.22 11.15
C THR A 237 4.84 -9.88 11.54
N ASN A 238 5.56 -9.21 10.65
CA ASN A 238 6.96 -8.83 10.89
C ASN A 238 7.07 -7.77 12.00
N MET A 239 6.19 -6.79 12.02
CA MET A 239 6.15 -5.73 13.03
C MET A 239 5.92 -6.32 14.43
N LEU A 240 4.91 -7.18 14.60
CA LEU A 240 4.63 -7.83 15.89
C LEU A 240 5.79 -8.72 16.34
N ARG A 241 6.45 -9.41 15.40
CA ARG A 241 7.65 -10.20 15.70
C ARG A 241 8.81 -9.34 16.20
N VAL A 242 9.07 -8.20 15.55
CA VAL A 242 10.13 -7.26 15.96
C VAL A 242 9.82 -6.64 17.31
N SER A 243 8.58 -6.20 17.54
CA SER A 243 8.11 -5.66 18.83
C SER A 243 8.34 -6.66 19.97
N LYS A 244 7.99 -7.94 19.77
CA LYS A 244 8.24 -9.00 20.76
C LYS A 244 9.73 -9.23 21.03
N LEU A 245 10.58 -9.18 20.00
CA LEU A 245 12.02 -9.32 20.17
C LEU A 245 12.64 -8.14 20.91
N SER A 246 12.19 -6.92 20.60
CA SER A 246 12.62 -5.69 21.27
C SER A 246 12.23 -5.70 22.75
N ALA A 247 10.99 -6.07 23.09
CA ALA A 247 10.55 -6.19 24.49
C ALA A 247 11.37 -7.22 25.28
N ARG A 248 11.75 -8.34 24.64
CA ARG A 248 12.62 -9.35 25.27
C ARG A 248 14.06 -8.86 25.46
N ALA A 249 14.58 -8.07 24.52
CA ALA A 249 15.90 -7.48 24.63
C ALA A 249 15.95 -6.47 25.77
N SER A 250 14.98 -5.54 25.83
CA SER A 250 14.85 -4.56 26.90
C SER A 250 14.72 -5.21 28.29
N HIS A 251 13.91 -6.26 28.43
CA HIS A 251 13.81 -6.99 29.69
C HIS A 251 15.12 -7.71 30.08
N ALA A 252 15.87 -8.22 29.11
CA ALA A 252 17.17 -8.84 29.36
C ALA A 252 18.22 -7.81 29.78
N GLU A 253 18.21 -6.61 29.19
CA GLU A 253 19.06 -5.48 29.57
C GLU A 253 18.78 -5.04 30.99
N GLU A 254 17.50 -4.81 31.35
CA GLU A 254 17.11 -4.46 32.73
C GLU A 254 17.55 -5.53 33.75
N THR A 255 17.45 -6.82 33.40
CA THR A 255 17.87 -7.92 34.27
C THR A 255 19.39 -7.97 34.45
N LEU A 256 20.14 -7.59 33.41
CA LEU A 256 21.60 -7.49 33.48
C LEU A 256 22.03 -6.30 34.35
N GLU A 257 21.41 -5.13 34.16
CA GLU A 257 21.66 -3.95 35.00
C GLU A 257 21.38 -4.24 36.48
N GLN A 258 20.24 -4.85 36.81
CA GLN A 258 19.91 -5.25 38.19
C GLN A 258 20.91 -6.25 38.79
N ARG A 259 21.52 -7.11 37.96
CA ARG A 259 22.56 -8.04 38.43
C ARG A 259 23.89 -7.34 38.67
N GLU A 260 24.27 -6.40 37.80
CA GLU A 260 25.48 -5.61 37.98
C GLU A 260 25.40 -4.76 39.24
N ASP A 261 24.25 -4.14 39.51
CA ASP A 261 23.98 -3.38 40.74
C ASP A 261 24.05 -4.24 42.01
N TYR A 262 23.75 -5.54 41.93
CA TYR A 262 23.81 -6.44 43.08
C TYR A 262 25.24 -6.97 43.36
N ILE A 263 26.13 -6.91 42.36
CA ILE A 263 27.52 -7.37 42.46
C ILE A 263 28.45 -6.23 42.90
N ALA A 264 28.10 -4.98 42.59
CA ALA A 264 28.83 -3.77 42.99
C ALA A 264 28.65 -3.42 44.48
#